data_AF-A0A8J3IY68-F1
#
_entry.id   AF-A0A8J3IY68-F1
#
_cell.length_a   1.000
_cell.length_b   1.000
_cell.length_c   1.000
_cell.angle_alpha   90.00
_cell.angle_beta   90.00
_cell.angle_gamma   90.00
#
_symmetry.space_group_name_H-M   'P 1'
#
loop_
_entity.id
_entity.type
_entity.pdbx_description
1 polymer ?
#
loop_
_entity_poly.entity_id
_entity_poly.type
_entity_poly.pdbx_seq_one_letter_code
_entity_poly.pdbx_strand_id
1 'polypeptide(L)' 'MHLLFLPSHSPELQPAERLWPLSNEPLANRVFNSLDELQDVQAERCRWLQAHPEIIRGRTSFHWWPSSLDTT' A
#
# COMPACT_ATOMS: atom_id res chain seq x y z
N MET A 1 -18.77 7.06 -4.11
CA MET A 1 -17.36 7.26 -3.72
C MET A 1 -17.30 8.46 -2.79
N HIS A 2 -16.70 8.33 -1.60
CA HIS A 2 -16.50 9.43 -0.67
C HIS A 2 -15.01 9.81 -0.64
N LEU A 3 -14.71 11.10 -0.60
CA LEU A 3 -13.35 11.61 -0.49
C LEU A 3 -13.02 11.90 0.97
N LEU A 4 -11.90 11.36 1.44
CA LEU A 4 -11.28 11.70 2.72
C LEU A 4 -10.14 12.68 2.46
N PHE A 5 -10.29 13.91 2.97
CA PHE A 5 -9.22 14.90 2.92
C PHE A 5 -8.30 14.72 4.12
N LEU A 6 -7.02 14.49 3.84
CA LEU A 6 -5.99 14.35 4.86
C LEU A 6 -5.21 15.67 5.01
N PRO A 7 -4.66 15.96 6.20
CA PRO A 7 -3.77 17.09 6.40
C PRO A 7 -2.60 17.09 5.40
N SER A 8 -2.11 18.29 5.06
CA SER A 8 -0.93 18.43 4.21
C SER A 8 0.29 17.79 4.87
N HIS A 9 1.13 17.13 4.08
CA HIS A 9 2.39 16.50 4.52
C HIS A 9 2.24 15.46 5.64
N SER A 10 1.11 14.73 5.67
CA SER A 10 0.86 13.62 6.61
C SER A 10 0.89 12.24 5.91
N PRO A 11 2.06 11.78 5.42
CA PRO A 11 2.21 10.48 4.76
C PRO A 11 1.81 9.29 5.66
N GLU A 12 1.97 9.44 6.97
CA GLU A 12 1.62 8.43 7.97
C GLU A 12 0.13 8.07 8.00
N LEU A 13 -0.72 8.97 7.49
CA LEU A 13 -2.17 8.79 7.42
C LEU A 13 -2.61 8.18 6.08
N GLN A 14 -1.74 8.13 5.07
CA GLN A 14 -2.07 7.62 3.74
C GLN A 14 -1.85 6.10 3.65
N PRO A 15 -2.89 5.29 3.39
CA PRO A 15 -2.73 3.84 3.24
C PRO A 15 -1.71 3.45 2.17
N ALA A 16 -1.65 4.20 1.06
CA ALA A 16 -0.71 3.93 -0.03
C ALA A 16 0.75 4.02 0.42
N GLU A 17 1.12 5.05 1.19
CA GLU A 17 2.48 5.23 1.69
C GLU A 17 2.89 4.14 2.70
N ARG A 18 1.93 3.66 3.50
CA ARG A 18 2.15 2.51 4.41
C ARG A 18 2.43 1.21 3.66
N LEU A 19 1.98 1.10 2.41
CA LEU A 19 2.18 -0.08 1.56
C LEU A 19 3.50 -0.05 0.78
N TRP A 20 4.08 1.12 0.52
CA TRP A 20 5.33 1.23 -0.24
C TRP A 20 6.47 0.34 0.28
N PRO A 21 6.74 0.25 1.60
CA PRO A 21 7.79 -0.66 2.10
C PRO A 21 7.54 -2.13 1.74
N LEU A 22 6.27 -2.58 1.69
CA LEU A 22 5.93 -3.95 1.30
C LEU A 22 6.15 -4.22 -0.18
N SER A 23 5.79 -3.23 -1.01
CA SER A 23 5.90 -3.33 -2.46
C SER A 23 7.34 -3.15 -2.95
N ASN A 24 8.15 -2.35 -2.24
CA ASN A 24 9.51 -2.00 -2.63
C ASN A 24 10.56 -2.93 -2.05
N GLU A 25 10.22 -3.70 -1.01
CA GLU A 25 11.12 -4.73 -0.44
C GLU A 25 11.81 -5.60 -1.50
N PRO A 26 11.12 -6.20 -2.50
CA PRO A 26 11.78 -7.02 -3.51
C PRO A 26 12.59 -6.19 -4.52
N LEU A 27 12.46 -4.87 -4.55
CA LEU A 27 13.18 -3.98 -5.49
C LEU A 27 14.41 -3.35 -4.83
N ALA A 28 14.44 -3.28 -3.50
CA ALA A 28 15.46 -2.59 -2.74
C ALA A 28 16.86 -3.17 -3.04
N ASN A 29 17.80 -2.27 -3.36
CA ASN A 29 19.22 -2.59 -3.60
C ASN A 29 19.46 -3.58 -4.75
N ARG A 30 18.54 -3.69 -5.71
CA ARG A 30 18.69 -4.51 -6.91
C ARG A 30 18.82 -3.64 -8.15
N VAL A 31 19.67 -4.07 -9.06
CA VAL A 31 19.79 -3.50 -10.41
C VAL A 31 18.93 -4.35 -11.35
N PHE A 32 18.20 -3.69 -12.24
CA PHE A 32 17.37 -4.31 -13.27
C PHE A 32 17.85 -3.85 -14.64
N ASN A 33 17.75 -4.72 -15.64
CA ASN A 33 18.25 -4.45 -16.99
C ASN A 33 17.20 -3.75 -17.86
N SER A 34 15.94 -3.77 -17.45
CA SER A 34 14.83 -3.07 -18.10
C SER A 34 13.75 -2.66 -17.10
N LEU A 35 12.86 -1.77 -17.55
CA LEU A 35 11.67 -1.43 -16.79
C LEU A 35 10.73 -2.64 -16.66
N ASP A 36 10.61 -3.45 -17.71
CA ASP A 36 9.76 -4.65 -17.71
C ASP A 36 10.19 -5.63 -16.61
N GLU A 37 11.51 -5.86 -16.47
CA GLU A 37 12.06 -6.75 -15.43
C GLU A 37 11.71 -6.25 -14.02
N LEU A 38 11.81 -4.94 -13.79
CA LEU A 38 11.42 -4.32 -12.53
C LEU A 38 9.91 -4.48 -12.26
N GLN A 39 9.09 -4.25 -13.30
CA GLN A 39 7.64 -4.32 -13.21
C GLN A 39 7.16 -5.75 -12.93
N ASP A 40 7.77 -6.76 -13.54
CA ASP A 40 7.42 -8.17 -13.31
C ASP A 40 7.65 -8.56 -11.85
N VAL A 41 8.80 -8.18 -11.28
CA VAL A 41 9.11 -8.42 -9.86
C VAL A 41 8.15 -7.67 -8.94
N GLN A 42 7.84 -6.41 -9.24
CA GLN A 42 6.89 -5.64 -8.46
C GLN A 42 5.48 -6.25 -8.53
N ALA A 43 5.03 -6.65 -9.72
CA ALA A 43 3.72 -7.24 -9.95
C ALA A 43 3.59 -8.59 -9.23
N GLU A 44 4.63 -9.42 -9.24
CA GLU A 44 4.65 -10.67 -8.47
C GLU A 44 4.48 -10.41 -6.98
N ARG A 45 5.21 -9.43 -6.43
CA ARG A 45 5.04 -9.04 -5.03
C ARG A 45 3.64 -8.53 -4.73
N CYS A 46 3.06 -7.71 -5.60
CA CYS A 46 1.69 -7.24 -5.45
C CYS A 46 0.68 -8.39 -5.49
N ARG A 47 0.87 -9.41 -6.34
CA ARG A 47 0.02 -10.63 -6.35
C ARG A 47 0.16 -11.40 -5.03
N TRP A 48 1.38 -11.56 -4.53
CA TRP A 48 1.62 -12.22 -3.24
C TRP A 48 0.95 -11.46 -2.09
N LEU A 49 1.09 -10.14 -2.04
CA LEU A 49 0.45 -9.30 -1.00
C LEU A 49 -1.08 -9.37 -1.06
N GLN A 50 -1.67 -9.43 -2.26
CA GLN A 50 -3.11 -9.63 -2.43
C GLN A 50 -3.59 -10.97 -1.89
N ALA A 51 -2.76 -12.01 -1.98
CA ALA A 51 -3.05 -13.32 -1.37
C ALA A 51 -2.88 -13.35 0.16
N HIS A 52 -2.28 -12.31 0.75
CA HIS A 52 -1.99 -12.17 2.19
C HIS A 52 -2.58 -10.87 2.77
N PRO A 53 -3.92 -10.69 2.71
CA PRO A 53 -4.58 -9.45 3.07
C PRO A 53 -4.39 -9.04 4.53
N GLU A 54 -4.09 -9.98 5.43
CA GLU A 54 -3.79 -9.72 6.84
C GLU A 54 -2.55 -8.83 7.02
N ILE A 55 -1.54 -8.97 6.16
CA ILE A 55 -0.33 -8.14 6.18
C ILE A 55 -0.66 -6.70 5.80
N ILE A 56 -1.50 -6.53 4.77
CA ILE A 56 -1.98 -5.22 4.32
C ILE A 56 -2.84 -4.58 5.42
N ARG A 57 -3.78 -5.34 5.98
CA ARG A 57 -4.70 -4.88 7.04
C ARG A 57 -3.93 -4.42 8.28
N GLY A 58 -2.90 -5.15 8.69
CA GLY A 58 -2.07 -4.78 9.84
C GLY A 58 -1.35 -3.42 9.70
N ARG A 59 -1.22 -2.90 8.47
CA ARG A 59 -0.54 -1.61 8.20
C ARG A 59 -1.48 -0.47 7.81
N THR A 60 -2.74 -0.78 7.48
CA THR A 60 -3.70 0.17 6.89
C THR A 60 -5.02 0.27 7.68
N SER A 61 -5.26 -0.61 8.65
CA SER A 61 -6.47 -0.60 9.48
C SER A 61 -6.39 0.47 10.57
N PHE A 62 -6.44 1.74 10.18
CA PHE A 62 -6.47 2.86 11.11
C PHE A 62 -7.77 2.86 11.92
N HIS A 63 -7.66 2.98 13.25
CA HIS A 63 -8.82 2.97 14.15
C HIS A 63 -9.78 4.16 13.94
N TRP A 64 -9.28 5.25 13.35
CA TRP A 64 -10.04 6.46 13.03
C TRP A 64 -10.57 6.46 11.60
N TRP A 65 -10.28 5.43 10.78
CA TRP A 65 -10.78 5.37 9.42
C TRP A 65 -12.31 5.28 9.44
N PRO A 66 -13.03 6.05 8.61
CA PRO A 66 -14.49 6.07 8.66
C PRO A 66 -15.06 4.67 8.48
N SER A 67 -15.90 4.26 9.42
CA SER A 67 -16.66 3.03 9.25
C SER A 67 -17.75 3.29 8.22
N SER A 68 -18.03 2.31 7.36
CA SER A 68 -19.21 2.37 6.48
C SER A 68 -20.53 2.51 7.25
N LEU A 69 -20.51 2.29 8.56
CA LEU A 69 -21.64 2.44 9.49
C LEU A 69 -21.88 3.89 9.95
N ASP A 70 -20.92 4.81 9.74
CA ASP A 70 -21.02 6.19 10.23
C ASP A 70 -21.79 7.12 9.29
N THR A 71 -22.33 6.59 8.18
CA THR A 71 -23.13 7.34 7.21
C THR A 71 -24.63 7.15 7.54
N THR A 72 -25.12 7.86 8.56
CA THR A 72 -26.55 8.12 8.79
C THR A 72 -26.83 9.60 8.58
#